data_AF-A0A916HSF4-F1
#
_entry.id   AF-A0A916HSF4-F1
#
_cell.length_a   1.000
_cell.length_b   1.000
_cell.length_c   1.000
_cell.angle_alpha   90.00
_cell.angle_beta   90.00
_cell.angle_gamma   90.00
#
_symmetry.space_group_name_H-M   'P 1'
#
loop_
_entity.id
_entity.type
_entity.pdbx_description
1 polymer ?
#
loop_
_entity_poly.entity_id
_entity_poly.type
_entity_poly.pdbx_seq_one_letter_code
_entity_poly.pdbx_strand_id
1 'polypeptide(L)' 'VVTRKHLLHDVWGPAYEDEMHYLRVYMGQLRRKLESEPTRPRYLLTEPGVGYRLKVD' A
#
# COMPACT_ATOMS: atom_id res chain seq x y z
N VAL A 1 2.37 -8.90 -6.66
CA VAL A 1 1.51 -8.32 -5.61
C VAL A 1 2.20 -8.56 -4.27
N VAL A 2 2.25 -7.58 -3.38
CA VAL A 2 2.78 -7.73 -2.02
C VAL A 2 1.62 -7.69 -1.03
N THR A 3 1.59 -8.63 -0.10
CA THR A 3 0.50 -8.73 0.87
C THR A 3 0.60 -7.62 1.92
N ARG A 4 -0.53 -7.30 2.57
CA ARG A 4 -0.55 -6.31 3.65
C ARG A 4 0.40 -6.67 4.79
N LYS A 5 0.38 -7.94 5.19
CA LYS A 5 1.22 -8.48 6.26
C LYS A 5 2.71 -8.32 5.94
N HIS A 6 3.12 -8.65 4.71
CA HIS A 6 4.51 -8.52 4.27
C HIS A 6 4.97 -7.06 4.24
N LEU A 7 4.13 -6.14 3.72
CA LEU A 7 4.44 -4.71 3.74
C LEU A 7 4.57 -4.14 5.15
N LEU A 8 3.70 -4.55 6.08
CA LEU A 8 3.76 -4.09 7.46
C LEU A 8 5.02 -4.61 8.16
N HIS A 9 5.32 -5.89 7.99
CA HIS A 9 6.53 -6.52 8.51
C HIS A 9 7.80 -5.81 8.01
N ASP A 10 7.92 -5.56 6.70
CA ASP A 10 9.17 -5.05 6.14
C ASP A 10 9.40 -3.55 6.41
N VAL A 11 8.33 -2.77 6.55
CA VAL A 11 8.43 -1.31 6.75
C VAL A 11 8.45 -0.92 8.22
N TRP A 12 7.71 -1.63 9.09
CA TRP A 12 7.58 -1.31 10.51
C TRP A 12 8.09 -2.42 11.45
N GLY A 13 8.22 -3.65 10.97
CA GLY A 13 8.65 -4.80 11.75
C GLY A 13 7.51 -5.75 12.16
N PRO A 14 7.84 -6.92 12.72
CA PRO A 14 6.88 -7.99 13.03
C PRO A 14 5.82 -7.60 14.07
N ALA A 15 6.07 -6.59 14.91
CA ALA A 15 5.10 -6.11 15.89
C ALA A 15 3.88 -5.40 15.27
N TYR A 16 3.94 -5.05 13.99
CA TYR A 16 2.93 -4.23 13.29
C TYR A 16 2.11 -5.01 12.26
N GLU A 17 2.27 -6.33 12.18
CA GLU A 17 1.65 -7.17 11.14
C GLU A 17 0.11 -7.09 11.11
N ASP A 18 -0.52 -6.84 12.26
CA ASP A 18 -1.97 -6.73 12.41
C ASP A 18 -2.48 -5.27 12.30
N GLU A 19 -1.58 -4.29 12.21
CA GLU A 19 -1.91 -2.86 12.16
C GLU A 19 -2.27 -2.37 10.75
N MET A 20 -3.26 -3.02 10.15
CA MET A 20 -3.67 -2.82 8.75
C MET A 20 -4.11 -1.39 8.41
N HIS A 21 -4.50 -0.60 9.42
CA HIS A 21 -4.96 0.76 9.23
C HIS A 21 -3.81 1.71 8.85
N TYR A 22 -2.59 1.49 9.35
CA TYR A 22 -1.41 2.27 9.00
C TYR A 22 -1.10 2.17 7.51
N LEU A 23 -1.09 0.95 6.97
CA LEU A 23 -0.78 0.73 5.57
C LEU A 23 -1.76 1.47 4.64
N ARG A 24 -3.05 1.56 5.00
CA ARG A 24 -4.05 2.31 4.21
C ARG A 24 -3.79 3.81 4.24
N VAL A 25 -3.48 4.36 5.41
CA VAL A 25 -3.19 5.80 5.58
C VAL A 25 -1.96 6.18 4.76
N TYR A 26 -0.86 5.44 4.92
CA TYR A 26 0.38 5.71 4.19
C TYR A 26 0.23 5.49 2.69
N MET A 27 -0.53 4.48 2.25
CA MET A 27 -0.82 4.31 0.82
C MET A 27 -1.58 5.51 0.25
N GLY A 28 -2.54 6.07 0.99
CA GLY A 28 -3.23 7.30 0.58
C GLY A 28 -2.27 8.49 0.45
N GLN A 29 -1.32 8.63 1.39
CA GLN A 29 -0.29 9.67 1.32
C GLN A 29 0.68 9.48 0.15
N LEU A 30 1.11 8.25 -0.12
CA LEU A 30 1.97 7.93 -1.26
C LEU A 30 1.28 8.25 -2.59
N ARG A 31 0.01 7.87 -2.74
CA ARG A 31 -0.77 8.20 -3.93
C ARG A 31 -0.88 9.71 -4.16
N ARG A 32 -1.10 10.49 -3.09
CA ARG A 32 -1.10 11.97 -3.18
C ARG A 32 0.23 12.56 -3.66
N LYS A 33 1.35 11.86 -3.44
CA LYS A 33 2.69 12.32 -3.84
C LYS A 33 3.11 11.83 -5.22
N LEU A 34 2.66 10.63 -5.62
CA LEU A 34 3.20 9.90 -6.77
C LEU A 34 2.20 9.73 -7.92
N GLU A 35 0.89 9.76 -7.65
CA GLU A 35 -0.14 9.64 -8.68
C GLU A 35 -0.55 11.02 -9.18
N SER A 36 -0.86 11.12 -10.47
CA SER A 36 -1.44 12.34 -11.04
C SER A 36 -2.86 12.59 -10.51
N GLU A 37 -3.63 11.51 -10.31
CA GLU A 37 -4.97 11.54 -9.70
C GLU A 37 -5.06 10.45 -8.62
N PRO A 38 -4.94 10.81 -7.33
CA PRO A 38 -4.85 9.84 -6.24
C PRO A 38 -6.06 8.92 -6.09
N THR A 39 -7.24 9.37 -6.54
CA THR A 39 -8.49 8.57 -6.51
C THR A 39 -8.58 7.55 -7.65
N ARG A 40 -7.73 7.70 -8.68
CA ARG A 40 -7.64 6.80 -9.84
C ARG A 40 -6.18 6.38 -10.06
N PRO A 41 -5.59 5.61 -9.12
CA PRO A 41 -4.17 5.28 -9.14
C PRO A 41 -3.79 4.47 -10.38
N ARG A 42 -2.68 4.82 -11.02
CA ARG A 42 -2.08 4.08 -12.14
C ARG A 42 -0.95 3.17 -11.66
N TYR A 43 -0.18 3.58 -10.66
CA TYR A 43 1.03 2.88 -10.23
C TYR A 43 0.79 2.04 -8.96
N LEU A 44 0.16 2.62 -7.95
CA LEU A 44 -0.04 1.99 -6.64
C LEU A 44 -1.44 1.38 -6.54
N LEU A 45 -1.62 0.17 -7.06
CA LEU A 45 -2.93 -0.47 -7.17
C LEU A 45 -3.31 -1.24 -5.91
N THR A 46 -4.59 -1.16 -5.53
CA THR A 46 -5.17 -1.98 -4.46
C THR A 46 -5.60 -3.34 -5.03
N GLU A 47 -5.20 -4.42 -4.37
CA GLU A 47 -5.68 -5.78 -4.61
C GLU A 47 -6.59 -6.18 -3.44
N PRO A 48 -7.93 -6.09 -3.58
CA PRO A 48 -8.86 -6.34 -2.49
C PRO A 48 -8.64 -7.71 -1.84
N GLY A 49 -8.60 -7.75 -0.51
CA GLY A 49 -8.35 -8.99 0.24
C GLY A 49 -6.87 -9.42 0.30
N VAL A 50 -5.99 -8.88 -0.56
CA VAL A 50 -4.60 -9.34 -0.68
C VAL A 50 -3.60 -8.29 -0.20
N GLY A 51 -3.58 -7.11 -0.83
CA GLY A 51 -2.57 -6.09 -0.57
C GLY A 51 -2.43 -5.10 -1.70
N TYR A 52 -1.20 -4.83 -2.12
CA TYR A 52 -0.90 -3.77 -3.09
C TYR A 52 0.01 -4.27 -4.20
N ARG A 53 -0.11 -3.66 -5.37
CA ARG A 53 0.73 -3.92 -6.53
C ARG A 53 1.32 -2.61 -7.02
N LEU A 54 2.63 -2.57 -7.21
CA LEU A 54 3.27 -1.55 -8.01
C LEU A 54 3.18 -1.96 -9.49
N LYS A 55 2.59 -1.10 -10.31
CA LYS A 55 2.60 -1.20 -11.77
C LYS A 55 3.59 -0.17 -12.30
N VAL A 56 4.53 -0.62 -13.11
CA VAL A 56 5.52 0.22 -13.79
C VAL A 56 5.35 -0.08 -15.27
N ASP A 57 4.64 0.82 -15.95
CA ASP A 57 4.49 0.85 -17.41
C ASP A 57 5.23 2.08 -17.93
#